data_AF-A0A8B9HRI3-F1
#
_entry.id   AF-A0A8B9HRI3-F1
#
_cell.length_a   1.000
_cell.length_b   1.000
_cell.length_c   1.000
_cell.angle_alpha   90.00
_cell.angle_beta   90.00
_cell.angle_gamma   90.00
#
_symmetry.space_group_name_H-M   'P 1'
#
loop_
_entity.id
_entity.type
_entity.pdbx_description
1 polymer ?
#
loop_
_entity_poly.entity_id
_entity_poly.type
_entity_poly.pdbx_seq_one_letter_code
_entity_poly.pdbx_strand_id
1 'polypeptide(L)'
;DNFMHLLLAADSTEHLQRLCGGVHALMGRGCFKGLSGILVMFQDEEGNVAERCKKFMSPPITPMEVLEKRKEEISSRMEMLIMQTQAEFCRALEEVDGGKFKVDRWSRAEGEHSAEVLRDSGGVHHSVTVSLYLCVAGKLPFIAMGVSSVIHPKNPHIPTVHFNYRYFEIEEEDGSKQWWFGGGTDLTPVYIDKEDGALFHNVLREACDKHHPKYYPDFKKWCDRYFYIRHRGETRGIGGIFFDDLDSPSQEEVFKFVKSCAKTVVPCYLPIVHKHLKDSFTQEEKDWQQVRRGRYVEFNLVYDRGVKFGLATPGSRIESILMSLPLTARERERERERERR
;
A
#
# COMPACT_ATOMS: atom_id res chain seq x y z
N ASP A 1 36.47 4.77 31.99
CA ASP A 1 36.72 5.67 30.84
C ASP A 1 37.10 4.99 29.53
N ASN A 2 36.38 3.95 29.08
CA ASN A 2 36.48 3.49 27.68
C ASN A 2 35.25 2.68 27.22
N PHE A 3 34.06 3.12 27.62
CA PHE A 3 32.77 2.52 27.19
C PHE A 3 31.95 3.47 26.29
N MET A 4 32.48 4.65 25.96
CA MET A 4 31.80 5.71 25.19
C MET A 4 32.33 5.90 23.76
N HIS A 5 33.23 5.03 23.28
CA HIS A 5 33.82 5.14 21.94
C HIS A 5 33.50 3.99 20.97
N LEU A 6 32.69 3.00 21.35
CA LEU A 6 32.27 1.91 20.45
C LEU A 6 30.85 2.05 19.88
N LEU A 7 30.21 3.21 20.06
CA LEU A 7 28.84 3.50 19.61
C LEU A 7 28.76 4.37 18.35
N LEU A 8 29.88 4.55 17.63
CA LEU A 8 29.95 5.44 16.45
C LEU A 8 30.45 4.79 15.15
N ALA A 9 30.45 3.47 15.03
CA ALA A 9 30.74 2.81 13.76
C ALA A 9 30.09 1.42 13.70
N ALA A 10 28.80 1.37 13.39
CA ALA A 10 28.14 0.15 12.94
C ALA A 10 27.16 0.54 11.84
N ASP A 11 27.71 0.51 10.64
CA ASP A 11 27.08 0.79 9.37
C ASP A 11 25.89 -0.15 9.14
N SER A 12 24.86 0.39 8.52
CA SER A 12 23.50 -0.16 8.28
C SER A 12 23.45 -1.49 7.50
N THR A 13 24.58 -2.03 7.07
CA THR A 13 24.71 -3.20 6.18
C THR A 13 24.73 -4.55 6.91
N GLU A 14 25.23 -4.61 8.15
CA GLU A 14 25.40 -5.89 8.87
C GLU A 14 24.07 -6.44 9.42
N HIS A 15 23.11 -5.56 9.72
CA HIS A 15 21.77 -5.93 10.19
C HIS A 15 20.89 -6.51 9.05
N LEU A 16 21.08 -6.02 7.83
CA LEU A 16 20.45 -6.53 6.61
C LEU A 16 20.95 -7.93 6.23
N GLN A 17 22.23 -8.24 6.48
CA GLN A 17 22.78 -9.58 6.26
C GLN A 17 22.20 -10.63 7.23
N ARG A 18 21.88 -10.26 8.48
CA ARG A 18 21.21 -11.16 9.43
C ARG A 18 19.76 -11.46 9.05
N LEU A 19 19.04 -10.49 8.48
CA LEU A 19 17.72 -10.70 7.87
C LEU A 19 17.80 -11.68 6.67
N CYS A 20 18.85 -11.57 5.84
CA CYS A 20 19.07 -12.47 4.71
C CYS A 20 19.50 -13.89 5.13
N GLY A 21 20.17 -14.04 6.28
CA GLY A 21 20.60 -15.33 6.82
C GLY A 21 19.43 -16.21 7.30
N GLY A 22 18.37 -15.60 7.85
CA GLY A 22 17.16 -16.31 8.26
C GLY A 22 16.33 -16.84 7.09
N VAL A 23 16.28 -16.08 5.99
CA VAL A 23 15.58 -16.49 4.75
C VAL A 23 16.35 -17.58 3.99
N HIS A 24 17.69 -17.57 4.04
CA HIS A 24 18.55 -18.61 3.47
C HIS A 24 18.33 -20.01 4.07
N ALA A 25 17.88 -20.11 5.32
CA ALA A 25 17.66 -21.38 6.00
C ALA A 25 16.30 -22.03 5.67
N LEU A 26 15.33 -21.24 5.17
CA LEU A 26 13.95 -21.67 4.93
C LEU A 26 13.65 -22.07 3.48
N MET A 27 14.45 -21.61 2.51
CA MET A 27 14.23 -21.92 1.08
C MET A 27 15.42 -22.68 0.49
N GLY A 28 15.17 -23.91 0.02
CA GLY A 28 16.17 -24.78 -0.59
C GLY A 28 16.92 -24.12 -1.76
N ARG A 29 18.16 -24.58 -1.98
CA ARG A 29 19.20 -24.00 -2.88
C ARG A 29 18.81 -23.79 -4.36
N GLY A 30 17.59 -24.13 -4.79
CA GLY A 30 17.13 -24.05 -6.18
C GLY A 30 16.38 -22.78 -6.59
N CYS A 31 15.87 -21.97 -5.65
CA CYS A 31 15.03 -20.79 -5.97
C CYS A 31 15.82 -19.47 -6.15
N PHE A 32 17.12 -19.45 -5.86
CA PHE A 32 17.89 -18.21 -5.66
C PHE A 32 18.30 -17.46 -6.94
N LYS A 33 18.22 -18.08 -8.12
CA LYS A 33 18.66 -17.39 -9.36
C LYS A 33 17.71 -16.29 -9.85
N GLY A 34 16.46 -16.24 -9.34
CA GLY A 34 15.50 -15.18 -9.66
C GLY A 34 15.38 -14.06 -8.61
N LEU A 35 15.81 -14.32 -7.36
CA LEU A 35 15.63 -13.41 -6.22
C LEU A 35 16.79 -12.43 -6.02
N SER A 36 17.98 -12.72 -6.58
CA SER A 36 19.14 -11.81 -6.46
C SER A 36 18.94 -10.47 -7.19
N GLY A 37 17.97 -10.39 -8.11
CA GLY A 37 17.57 -9.14 -8.77
C GLY A 37 16.54 -8.30 -8.00
N ILE A 38 15.82 -8.90 -7.04
CA ILE A 38 14.68 -8.28 -6.34
C ILE A 38 15.11 -7.58 -5.03
N LEU A 39 16.34 -7.84 -4.56
CA LEU A 39 16.92 -7.18 -3.39
C LEU A 39 17.61 -5.84 -3.77
N VAL A 40 16.91 -5.00 -4.53
CA VAL A 40 17.25 -3.59 -4.75
C VAL A 40 15.87 -2.91 -4.83
N MET A 41 15.44 -2.04 -3.92
CA MET A 41 15.82 -0.64 -3.83
C MET A 41 15.12 -0.05 -2.60
N PHE A 42 15.83 0.17 -1.50
CA PHE A 42 15.38 1.12 -0.46
C PHE A 42 16.62 1.73 0.20
N GLN A 43 17.53 2.25 -0.62
CA GLN A 43 18.51 3.19 -0.11
C GLN A 43 17.74 4.47 0.28
N ASP A 44 18.02 5.01 1.46
CA ASP A 44 17.59 6.38 1.77
C ASP A 44 18.36 7.28 0.81
N GLU A 45 17.73 7.62 -0.31
CA GLU A 45 18.38 8.43 -1.34
C GLU A 45 18.45 9.88 -0.88
N GLU A 46 19.57 10.21 -0.25
CA GLU A 46 20.07 11.58 -0.15
C GLU A 46 20.39 12.07 -1.58
N GLY A 47 19.51 12.91 -2.11
CA GLY A 47 19.65 13.50 -3.43
C GLY A 47 18.72 14.70 -3.57
N ASN A 48 19.09 15.67 -4.41
CA ASN A 48 18.24 16.82 -4.74
C ASN A 48 16.88 16.34 -5.28
N VAL A 49 15.80 17.06 -5.00
CA VAL A 49 14.42 16.71 -5.40
C VAL A 49 14.34 16.35 -6.89
N ALA A 50 15.02 17.11 -7.76
CA ALA A 50 15.00 16.89 -9.20
C ALA A 50 15.50 15.50 -9.62
N GLU A 51 16.51 14.95 -8.94
CA GLU A 51 17.06 13.63 -9.26
C GLU A 51 16.10 12.52 -8.85
N ARG A 52 15.48 12.66 -7.67
CA ARG A 52 14.46 11.73 -7.18
C ARG A 52 13.23 11.72 -8.09
N CYS A 53 12.80 12.89 -8.58
CA CYS A 53 11.65 13.00 -9.47
C CYS A 53 11.82 12.27 -10.82
N LYS A 54 13.06 12.07 -11.31
CA LYS A 54 13.31 11.25 -12.53
C LYS A 54 12.90 9.80 -12.36
N LYS A 55 12.82 9.32 -11.11
CA LYS A 55 12.46 7.94 -10.76
C LYS A 55 10.96 7.79 -10.50
N PHE A 56 10.12 8.81 -10.68
CA PHE A 56 8.68 8.66 -10.51
C PHE A 56 7.99 8.19 -11.80
N MET A 57 6.73 7.79 -11.69
CA MET A 57 5.91 7.39 -12.85
C MET A 57 5.49 8.62 -13.68
N SER A 58 5.38 9.78 -13.03
CA SER A 58 5.15 11.07 -13.65
C SER A 58 5.81 12.20 -12.83
N PRO A 59 5.90 13.44 -13.37
CA PRO A 59 6.34 14.60 -12.58
C PRO A 59 5.45 14.84 -11.35
N PRO A 60 5.95 15.45 -10.27
CA PRO A 60 5.15 15.74 -9.08
C PRO A 60 3.93 16.60 -9.36
N ILE A 61 2.99 16.58 -8.41
CA ILE A 61 1.83 17.47 -8.47
C ILE A 61 2.30 18.87 -8.15
N THR A 62 2.97 19.02 -7.01
CA THR A 62 3.60 20.27 -6.61
C THR A 62 4.81 20.55 -7.52
N PRO A 63 4.98 21.79 -8.03
CA PRO A 63 6.16 22.12 -8.82
C PRO A 63 7.47 21.80 -8.09
N MET A 64 8.45 21.23 -8.79
CA MET A 64 9.72 20.77 -8.20
C MET A 64 10.47 21.90 -7.45
N GLU A 65 10.39 23.13 -7.95
CA GLU A 65 11.00 24.31 -7.29
C GLU A 65 10.38 24.59 -5.92
N VAL A 66 9.07 24.35 -5.78
CA VAL A 66 8.33 24.53 -4.52
C VAL A 66 8.66 23.39 -3.56
N LEU A 67 8.77 22.16 -4.06
CA LEU A 67 9.20 21.00 -3.27
C LEU A 67 10.64 21.17 -2.74
N GLU A 68 11.56 21.71 -3.55
CA GLU A 68 12.95 21.95 -3.10
C GLU A 68 13.00 23.07 -2.03
N LYS A 69 12.23 24.15 -2.20
CA LYS A 69 12.13 25.23 -1.20
C LYS A 69 11.55 24.76 0.13
N ARG A 70 10.60 23.82 0.11
CA ARG A 70 9.87 23.30 1.28
C ARG A 70 10.27 21.87 1.63
N LYS A 71 11.48 21.45 1.29
CA LYS A 71 11.92 20.04 1.41
C LYS A 71 11.91 19.47 2.83
N GLU A 72 11.97 20.33 3.84
CA GLU A 72 11.89 19.94 5.25
C GLU A 72 10.44 19.78 5.74
N GLU A 73 9.48 20.39 5.05
CA GLU A 73 8.05 20.29 5.40
C GLU A 73 7.54 18.87 5.16
N ILE A 74 6.73 18.39 6.10
CA ILE A 74 6.14 17.05 6.04
C ILE A 74 5.26 16.85 4.81
N SER A 75 4.55 17.89 4.36
CA SER A 75 3.77 17.87 3.13
C SER A 75 4.62 17.52 1.89
N SER A 76 5.75 18.20 1.70
CA SER A 76 6.67 17.93 0.58
C SER A 76 7.32 16.55 0.70
N ARG A 77 7.71 16.15 1.92
CA ARG A 77 8.32 14.83 2.17
C ARG A 77 7.34 13.69 1.97
N MET A 78 6.07 13.90 2.34
CA MET A 78 4.99 12.96 2.13
C MET A 78 4.67 12.83 0.65
N GLU A 79 4.58 13.92 -0.12
CA GLU A 79 4.38 13.86 -1.57
C GLU A 79 5.47 13.01 -2.24
N MET A 80 6.74 13.27 -1.90
CA MET A 80 7.86 12.49 -2.42
C MET A 80 7.78 11.01 -2.01
N LEU A 81 7.33 10.70 -0.79
CA LEU A 81 7.17 9.32 -0.31
C LEU A 81 6.08 8.57 -1.10
N ILE A 82 4.92 9.18 -1.29
CA ILE A 82 3.78 8.53 -1.98
C ILE A 82 4.08 8.32 -3.47
N MET A 83 4.78 9.27 -4.11
CA MET A 83 5.25 9.13 -5.49
C MET A 83 6.32 8.03 -5.63
N GLN A 84 7.26 7.99 -4.69
CA GLN A 84 8.27 6.93 -4.64
C GLN A 84 7.63 5.55 -4.48
N THR A 85 6.71 5.42 -3.52
CA THR A 85 5.98 4.18 -3.25
C THR A 85 5.19 3.71 -4.47
N GLN A 86 4.51 4.63 -5.17
CA GLN A 86 3.82 4.32 -6.42
C GLN A 86 4.79 3.79 -7.49
N ALA A 87 5.90 4.49 -7.71
CA ALA A 87 6.84 4.12 -8.78
C ALA A 87 7.54 2.79 -8.52
N GLU A 88 7.99 2.55 -7.29
CA GLU A 88 8.64 1.30 -6.90
C GLU A 88 7.67 0.13 -7.01
N PHE A 89 6.44 0.29 -6.51
CA PHE A 89 5.44 -0.77 -6.58
C PHE A 89 5.04 -1.08 -8.02
N CYS A 90 4.82 -0.05 -8.85
CA CYS A 90 4.50 -0.24 -10.26
C CYS A 90 5.63 -0.94 -11.00
N ARG A 91 6.89 -0.50 -10.86
CA ARG A 91 8.03 -1.17 -11.51
C ARG A 91 8.18 -2.63 -11.08
N ALA A 92 8.04 -2.89 -9.78
CA ALA A 92 8.10 -4.26 -9.27
C ALA A 92 7.01 -5.15 -9.90
N LEU A 93 5.82 -4.62 -10.15
CA LEU A 93 4.76 -5.35 -10.86
C LEU A 93 5.03 -5.46 -12.37
N GLU A 94 5.56 -4.43 -13.03
CA GLU A 94 5.94 -4.45 -14.45
C GLU A 94 6.98 -5.53 -14.74
N GLU A 95 7.93 -5.76 -13.82
CA GLU A 95 8.92 -6.84 -13.92
C GLU A 95 8.28 -8.24 -13.90
N VAL A 96 7.15 -8.39 -13.20
CA VAL A 96 6.40 -9.65 -13.12
C VAL A 96 5.47 -9.81 -14.33
N ASP A 97 4.78 -8.74 -14.72
CA ASP A 97 3.74 -8.76 -15.75
C ASP A 97 4.31 -8.70 -17.19
N GLY A 98 5.50 -8.11 -17.36
CA GLY A 98 6.09 -7.83 -18.67
C GLY A 98 5.41 -6.69 -19.45
N GLY A 99 4.38 -6.08 -18.87
CA GLY A 99 3.68 -4.90 -19.39
C GLY A 99 4.20 -3.59 -18.78
N LYS A 100 3.67 -2.46 -19.27
CA LYS A 100 3.91 -1.13 -18.68
C LYS A 100 2.61 -0.49 -18.23
N PHE A 101 2.65 0.17 -17.10
CA PHE A 101 1.55 0.98 -16.62
C PHE A 101 1.34 2.22 -17.49
N LYS A 102 0.07 2.53 -17.78
CA LYS A 102 -0.30 3.79 -18.41
C LYS A 102 -0.66 4.81 -17.34
N VAL A 103 0.07 5.91 -17.33
CA VAL A 103 -0.14 7.09 -16.46
C VAL A 103 -1.32 7.90 -17.00
N ASP A 104 -2.40 8.00 -16.24
CA ASP A 104 -3.51 8.94 -16.50
C ASP A 104 -3.56 10.02 -15.42
N ARG A 105 -3.05 11.23 -15.74
CA ARG A 105 -3.02 12.39 -14.85
C ARG A 105 -4.16 13.33 -15.17
N TRP A 106 -4.93 13.72 -14.16
CA TRP A 106 -6.02 14.70 -14.29
C TRP A 106 -5.97 15.72 -13.16
N SER A 107 -6.54 16.90 -13.38
CA SER A 107 -6.67 17.98 -12.38
C SER A 107 -8.10 18.54 -12.32
N ARG A 108 -8.45 19.29 -11.27
CA ARG A 108 -9.71 20.06 -11.17
C ARG A 108 -9.46 21.53 -10.88
N ALA A 109 -10.44 22.35 -11.24
CA ALA A 109 -10.42 23.79 -10.96
C ALA A 109 -10.74 24.11 -9.49
N GLU A 110 -11.57 23.31 -8.81
CA GLU A 110 -11.91 23.48 -7.40
C GLU A 110 -10.95 22.69 -6.51
N GLY A 111 -9.91 23.37 -6.04
CA GLY A 111 -8.76 22.78 -5.34
C GLY A 111 -7.85 22.02 -6.30
N GLU A 112 -6.53 22.10 -6.10
CA GLU A 112 -5.50 21.50 -6.96
C GLU A 112 -5.47 19.95 -6.91
N HIS A 113 -6.64 19.31 -6.92
CA HIS A 113 -6.87 17.87 -6.99
C HIS A 113 -6.24 17.30 -8.24
N SER A 114 -4.99 16.85 -8.14
CA SER A 114 -4.38 16.06 -9.18
C SER A 114 -4.37 14.60 -8.76
N ALA A 115 -4.79 13.70 -9.66
CA ALA A 115 -4.59 12.29 -9.43
C ALA A 115 -4.06 11.55 -10.63
N GLU A 116 -3.23 10.56 -10.34
CA GLU A 116 -2.61 9.67 -11.31
C GLU A 116 -3.22 8.28 -11.15
N VAL A 117 -3.71 7.68 -12.23
CA VAL A 117 -4.18 6.29 -12.23
C VAL A 117 -3.31 5.49 -13.19
N LEU A 118 -2.74 4.40 -12.67
CA LEU A 118 -1.93 3.46 -13.44
C LEU A 118 -2.75 2.20 -13.72
N ARG A 119 -3.01 1.89 -15.00
CA ARG A 119 -3.73 0.68 -15.43
C ARG A 119 -2.81 -0.26 -16.21
N ASP A 120 -2.84 -1.55 -15.88
CA ASP A 120 -2.13 -2.60 -16.63
C ASP A 120 -2.88 -3.01 -17.92
N SER A 121 -2.12 -3.57 -18.86
CA SER A 121 -2.51 -4.05 -20.19
C SER A 121 -2.82 -5.55 -20.29
N GLY A 122 -2.80 -6.33 -19.20
CA GLY A 122 -3.39 -7.67 -19.16
C GLY A 122 -2.43 -8.83 -18.85
N GLY A 123 -1.49 -8.63 -17.92
CA GLY A 123 -0.55 -9.66 -17.46
C GLY A 123 -1.11 -10.58 -16.37
N VAL A 124 -0.30 -10.80 -15.32
CA VAL A 124 -0.64 -11.56 -14.11
C VAL A 124 -1.73 -10.86 -13.32
N HIS A 125 -1.85 -9.53 -13.40
CA HIS A 125 -2.84 -8.75 -12.69
C HIS A 125 -3.99 -8.29 -13.60
N HIS A 126 -5.24 -8.44 -13.14
CA HIS A 126 -6.45 -8.04 -13.90
C HIS A 126 -6.84 -6.57 -13.70
N SER A 127 -6.60 -6.07 -12.50
CA SER A 127 -6.82 -4.68 -12.16
C SER A 127 -5.72 -4.30 -11.20
N VAL A 128 -4.98 -3.28 -11.59
CA VAL A 128 -4.04 -2.59 -10.74
C VAL A 128 -4.45 -1.15 -10.78
N THR A 129 -4.52 -0.55 -9.60
CA THR A 129 -4.72 0.88 -9.45
C THR A 129 -3.67 1.34 -8.49
N VAL A 130 -2.93 2.38 -8.86
CA VAL A 130 -2.23 3.19 -7.87
C VAL A 130 -2.71 4.61 -8.09
N SER A 131 -3.33 5.18 -7.05
CA SER A 131 -3.86 6.52 -7.04
C SER A 131 -3.09 7.38 -6.09
N LEU A 132 -2.59 8.49 -6.61
CA LEU A 132 -2.03 9.59 -5.84
C LEU A 132 -3.02 10.74 -5.86
N TYR A 133 -3.21 11.46 -4.76
CA TYR A 133 -3.99 12.69 -4.75
C TYR A 133 -3.31 13.78 -3.94
N LEU A 134 -3.53 15.04 -4.30
CA LEU A 134 -3.21 16.22 -3.50
C LEU A 134 -4.39 17.17 -3.61
N CYS A 135 -4.99 17.58 -2.50
CA CYS A 135 -6.03 18.60 -2.47
C CYS A 135 -5.54 19.78 -1.64
N VAL A 136 -5.67 20.99 -2.19
CA VAL A 136 -5.52 22.25 -1.45
C VAL A 136 -6.77 23.08 -1.67
N ALA A 137 -7.62 23.21 -0.64
CA ALA A 137 -8.91 23.90 -0.75
C ALA A 137 -9.42 24.39 0.61
N GLY A 138 -10.59 25.01 0.63
CA GLY A 138 -11.35 25.33 1.85
C GLY A 138 -11.30 26.80 2.28
N LYS A 139 -12.22 27.17 3.20
CA LYS A 139 -12.16 28.47 3.92
C LYS A 139 -11.00 28.50 4.91
N LEU A 140 -10.70 27.33 5.48
CA LEU A 140 -9.45 27.02 6.17
C LEU A 140 -8.60 26.22 5.17
N PRO A 141 -7.39 26.69 4.82
CA PRO A 141 -6.50 25.96 3.92
C PRO A 141 -6.18 24.57 4.49
N PHE A 142 -6.50 23.51 3.75
CA PHE A 142 -6.08 22.16 4.11
C PHE A 142 -5.30 21.50 2.99
N ILE A 143 -4.42 20.57 3.34
CA ILE A 143 -3.69 19.69 2.43
C ILE A 143 -4.12 18.27 2.72
N ALA A 144 -4.56 17.55 1.70
CA ALA A 144 -4.83 16.12 1.77
C ALA A 144 -4.08 15.39 0.67
N MET A 145 -3.25 14.42 1.04
CA MET A 145 -2.52 13.61 0.07
C MET A 145 -2.39 12.15 0.46
N GLY A 146 -2.25 11.27 -0.52
CA GLY A 146 -1.98 9.87 -0.23
C GLY A 146 -1.74 9.02 -1.46
N VAL A 147 -1.15 7.84 -1.25
CA VAL A 147 -1.13 6.74 -2.20
C VAL A 147 -2.15 5.69 -1.79
N SER A 148 -2.91 5.17 -2.75
CA SER A 148 -3.81 4.05 -2.54
C SER A 148 -3.67 3.06 -3.67
N SER A 149 -3.67 1.77 -3.36
CA SER A 149 -3.63 0.72 -4.37
C SER A 149 -4.50 -0.47 -4.03
N VAL A 150 -5.10 -1.05 -5.07
CA VAL A 150 -5.74 -2.36 -5.03
C VAL A 150 -5.24 -3.16 -6.22
N ILE A 151 -4.85 -4.40 -5.95
CA ILE A 151 -4.33 -5.33 -6.95
C ILE A 151 -5.17 -6.60 -6.95
N HIS A 152 -5.73 -6.95 -8.10
CA HIS A 152 -6.51 -8.18 -8.28
C HIS A 152 -5.80 -9.13 -9.25
N PRO A 153 -5.05 -10.13 -8.75
CA PRO A 153 -4.37 -11.11 -9.59
C PRO A 153 -5.33 -11.99 -10.41
N LYS A 154 -4.86 -12.46 -11.56
CA LYS A 154 -5.50 -13.47 -12.40
C LYS A 154 -5.56 -14.82 -11.71
N ASN A 155 -4.44 -15.25 -11.14
CA ASN A 155 -4.33 -16.56 -10.52
C ASN A 155 -5.09 -16.56 -9.17
N PRO A 156 -6.04 -17.46 -8.91
CA PRO A 156 -6.73 -17.56 -7.61
C PRO A 156 -5.78 -17.79 -6.43
N HIS A 157 -4.60 -18.35 -6.67
CA HIS A 157 -3.60 -18.62 -5.63
C HIS A 157 -2.78 -17.38 -5.24
N ILE A 158 -2.82 -16.31 -6.03
CA ILE A 158 -2.19 -15.04 -5.66
C ILE A 158 -3.26 -14.15 -5.00
N PRO A 159 -3.05 -13.72 -3.75
CA PRO A 159 -4.02 -12.92 -3.01
C PRO A 159 -4.22 -11.53 -3.62
N THR A 160 -5.43 -10.98 -3.47
CA THR A 160 -5.64 -9.54 -3.66
C THR A 160 -4.93 -8.78 -2.54
N VAL A 161 -4.24 -7.69 -2.86
CA VAL A 161 -3.63 -6.80 -1.87
C VAL A 161 -4.21 -5.40 -1.99
N HIS A 162 -4.38 -4.74 -0.85
CA HIS A 162 -4.72 -3.34 -0.75
C HIS A 162 -3.72 -2.64 0.17
N PHE A 163 -3.33 -1.42 -0.19
CA PHE A 163 -2.65 -0.52 0.74
C PHE A 163 -3.07 0.92 0.51
N ASN A 164 -2.96 1.70 1.57
CA ASN A 164 -3.22 3.12 1.57
C ASN A 164 -2.28 3.79 2.56
N TYR A 165 -1.66 4.91 2.18
CA TYR A 165 -0.91 5.77 3.10
C TYR A 165 -1.22 7.21 2.76
N ARG A 166 -1.76 7.95 3.73
CA ARG A 166 -2.28 9.31 3.53
C ARG A 166 -1.93 10.23 4.69
N TYR A 167 -1.93 11.51 4.38
CA TYR A 167 -1.62 12.61 5.28
C TYR A 167 -2.64 13.72 5.06
N PHE A 168 -3.08 14.30 6.17
CA PHE A 168 -3.93 15.47 6.19
C PHE A 168 -3.29 16.53 7.08
N GLU A 169 -3.38 17.78 6.65
CA GLU A 169 -3.08 18.94 7.48
C GLU A 169 -4.09 20.04 7.20
N ILE A 170 -4.47 20.79 8.23
CA ILE A 170 -5.32 21.96 8.12
C ILE A 170 -4.67 23.09 8.90
N GLU A 171 -4.58 24.26 8.26
CA GLU A 171 -4.10 25.49 8.88
C GLU A 171 -5.30 26.26 9.44
N GLU A 172 -5.26 26.50 10.74
CA GLU A 172 -6.27 27.25 11.48
C GLU A 172 -6.05 28.76 11.32
N GLU A 173 -7.05 29.58 11.69
CA GLU A 173 -6.97 31.05 11.56
C GLU A 173 -5.82 31.68 12.38
N ASP A 174 -5.38 31.02 13.44
CA ASP A 174 -4.27 31.45 14.30
C ASP A 174 -2.88 31.01 13.79
N GLY A 175 -2.83 30.32 12.65
CA GLY A 175 -1.61 29.78 12.04
C GLY A 175 -1.13 28.46 12.65
N SER A 176 -1.86 27.89 13.61
CA SER A 176 -1.61 26.53 14.10
C SER A 176 -2.05 25.50 13.07
N LYS A 177 -1.44 24.30 13.12
CA LYS A 177 -1.73 23.21 12.19
C LYS A 177 -2.23 21.99 12.93
N GLN A 178 -3.43 21.53 12.60
CA GLN A 178 -3.85 20.18 12.95
C GLN A 178 -3.45 19.24 11.83
N TRP A 179 -3.00 18.04 12.17
CA TRP A 179 -2.53 17.08 11.19
C TRP A 179 -2.75 15.66 11.70
N TRP A 180 -2.90 14.72 10.78
CA TRP A 180 -2.95 13.31 11.10
C TRP A 180 -2.53 12.48 9.89
N PHE A 181 -2.04 11.29 10.18
CA PHE A 181 -1.78 10.26 9.18
C PHE A 181 -2.83 9.16 9.27
N GLY A 182 -3.07 8.53 8.13
CA GLY A 182 -3.87 7.31 8.05
C GLY A 182 -3.25 6.34 7.07
N GLY A 183 -3.56 5.07 7.22
CA GLY A 183 -3.08 4.09 6.28
C GLY A 183 -3.21 2.65 6.72
N GLY A 184 -2.55 1.79 5.98
CA GLY A 184 -2.55 0.36 6.19
C GLY A 184 -2.21 -0.43 4.94
N THR A 185 -1.92 -1.70 5.14
CA THR A 185 -1.77 -2.71 4.08
C THR A 185 -2.52 -3.94 4.56
N ASP A 186 -3.38 -4.52 3.72
CA ASP A 186 -4.14 -5.73 4.01
C ASP A 186 -4.15 -6.72 2.85
N LEU A 187 -4.27 -8.00 3.19
CA LEU A 187 -4.22 -9.11 2.25
C LEU A 187 -5.54 -9.90 2.22
N THR A 188 -6.02 -10.16 1.00
CA THR A 188 -7.28 -10.87 0.72
C THR A 188 -7.03 -12.10 -0.15
N PRO A 189 -6.59 -13.23 0.46
CA PRO A 189 -6.44 -14.49 -0.24
C PRO A 189 -7.79 -15.11 -0.62
N VAL A 190 -7.81 -15.82 -1.76
CA VAL A 190 -8.92 -16.71 -2.12
C VAL A 190 -8.75 -18.06 -1.41
N TYR A 191 -7.52 -18.57 -1.41
CA TYR A 191 -7.06 -19.77 -0.71
C TYR A 191 -5.97 -19.37 0.28
N ILE A 192 -6.06 -19.86 1.52
CA ILE A 192 -5.13 -19.48 2.59
C ILE A 192 -3.89 -20.36 2.52
N ASP A 193 -2.75 -19.75 2.19
CA ASP A 193 -1.43 -20.29 2.47
C ASP A 193 -0.91 -19.69 3.80
N LYS A 194 -0.53 -20.56 4.73
CA LYS A 194 -0.09 -20.14 6.08
C LYS A 194 1.26 -19.45 6.06
N GLU A 195 2.16 -19.86 5.17
CA GLU A 195 3.49 -19.27 5.04
C GLU A 195 3.40 -17.87 4.45
N ASP A 196 2.51 -17.66 3.47
CA ASP A 196 2.26 -16.35 2.89
C ASP A 196 1.67 -15.39 3.92
N GLY A 197 0.68 -15.86 4.69
CA GLY A 197 0.11 -15.10 5.79
C GLY A 197 1.17 -14.73 6.83
N ALA A 198 2.05 -15.68 7.19
CA ALA A 198 3.14 -15.43 8.13
C ALA A 198 4.15 -14.43 7.57
N LEU A 199 4.60 -14.57 6.32
CA LEU A 199 5.50 -13.64 5.66
C LEU A 199 4.92 -12.22 5.66
N PHE A 200 3.69 -12.07 5.16
CA PHE A 200 3.02 -10.78 5.05
C PHE A 200 2.94 -10.07 6.41
N HIS A 201 2.45 -10.78 7.43
CA HIS A 201 2.29 -10.22 8.78
C HIS A 201 3.62 -9.98 9.49
N ASN A 202 4.64 -10.80 9.27
CA ASN A 202 5.96 -10.61 9.87
C ASN A 202 6.65 -9.35 9.34
N VAL A 203 6.62 -9.11 8.03
CA VAL A 203 7.21 -7.90 7.43
C VAL A 203 6.53 -6.64 7.95
N LEU A 204 5.19 -6.63 8.05
CA LEU A 204 4.45 -5.51 8.63
C LEU A 204 4.77 -5.29 10.10
N ARG A 205 4.88 -6.37 10.88
CA ARG A 205 5.23 -6.31 12.30
C ARG A 205 6.63 -5.74 12.50
N GLU A 206 7.63 -6.21 11.76
CA GLU A 206 9.00 -5.71 11.84
C GLU A 206 9.09 -4.21 11.52
N ALA A 207 8.28 -3.71 10.58
CA ALA A 207 8.20 -2.28 10.33
C ALA A 207 7.57 -1.51 11.50
N CYS A 208 6.49 -2.03 12.10
CA CYS A 208 5.84 -1.40 13.25
C CYS A 208 6.73 -1.40 14.50
N ASP A 209 7.42 -2.51 14.77
CA ASP A 209 8.23 -2.74 15.98
C ASP A 209 9.44 -1.79 16.06
N LYS A 210 9.88 -1.23 14.93
CA LYS A 210 10.91 -0.18 14.87
C LYS A 210 10.48 1.15 15.51
N HIS A 211 9.17 1.39 15.62
CA HIS A 211 8.63 2.66 16.10
C HIS A 211 7.96 2.51 17.46
N HIS A 212 7.14 1.48 17.65
CA HIS A 212 6.49 1.25 18.93
C HIS A 212 5.96 -0.20 19.07
N PRO A 213 6.22 -0.89 20.20
CA PRO A 213 5.86 -2.31 20.37
C PRO A 213 4.35 -2.58 20.37
N LYS A 214 3.50 -1.56 20.54
CA LYS A 214 2.04 -1.71 20.46
C LYS A 214 1.46 -1.46 19.07
N TYR A 215 2.22 -0.91 18.12
CA TYR A 215 1.66 -0.53 16.81
C TYR A 215 1.13 -1.73 16.05
N TYR A 216 1.93 -2.78 15.88
CA TYR A 216 1.43 -3.97 15.19
C TYR A 216 0.21 -4.61 15.86
N PRO A 217 0.21 -4.96 17.18
CA PRO A 217 -0.94 -5.61 17.78
C PRO A 217 -2.21 -4.74 17.76
N ASP A 218 -2.10 -3.42 17.89
CA ASP A 218 -3.26 -2.53 17.88
C ASP A 218 -3.79 -2.30 16.46
N PHE A 219 -2.90 -2.01 15.50
CA PHE A 219 -3.28 -1.77 14.10
C PHE A 219 -3.74 -3.05 13.39
N LYS A 220 -3.22 -4.22 13.78
CA LYS A 220 -3.75 -5.51 13.31
C LYS A 220 -5.17 -5.73 13.79
N LYS A 221 -5.44 -5.55 15.08
CA LYS A 221 -6.80 -5.67 15.62
C LYS A 221 -7.75 -4.65 14.99
N TRP A 222 -7.25 -3.45 14.68
CA TRP A 222 -8.05 -2.45 13.99
C TRP A 222 -8.36 -2.88 12.55
N CYS A 223 -7.37 -3.41 11.82
CA CYS A 223 -7.55 -3.96 10.48
C CYS A 223 -8.65 -5.03 10.45
N ASP A 224 -8.61 -5.99 11.38
CA ASP A 224 -9.61 -7.05 11.51
C ASP A 224 -11.04 -6.49 11.73
N ARG A 225 -11.16 -5.43 12.54
CA ARG A 225 -12.46 -4.77 12.80
C ARG A 225 -12.95 -3.95 11.61
N TYR A 226 -12.04 -3.24 10.95
CA TYR A 226 -12.39 -2.33 9.86
C TYR A 226 -12.89 -3.11 8.64
N PHE A 227 -12.20 -4.19 8.26
CA PHE A 227 -12.54 -5.00 7.09
C PHE A 227 -13.55 -6.13 7.38
N TYR A 228 -14.42 -5.94 8.37
CA TYR A 228 -15.44 -6.91 8.75
C TYR A 228 -16.76 -6.70 7.99
N ILE A 229 -17.20 -7.73 7.26
CA ILE A 229 -18.45 -7.75 6.51
C ILE A 229 -19.58 -8.19 7.44
N ARG A 230 -20.17 -7.22 8.15
CA ARG A 230 -21.13 -7.45 9.25
C ARG A 230 -22.27 -8.41 8.88
N HIS A 231 -22.86 -8.27 7.69
CA HIS A 231 -23.99 -9.10 7.26
C HIS A 231 -23.59 -10.53 6.81
N ARG A 232 -22.30 -10.80 6.61
CA ARG A 232 -21.74 -12.12 6.28
C ARG A 232 -21.09 -12.80 7.50
N GLY A 233 -20.76 -12.03 8.53
CA GLY A 233 -20.08 -12.53 9.72
C GLY A 233 -18.61 -12.90 9.49
N GLU A 234 -17.98 -12.37 8.44
CA GLU A 234 -16.60 -12.70 8.03
C GLU A 234 -15.77 -11.44 7.75
N THR A 235 -14.45 -11.53 7.85
CA THR A 235 -13.54 -10.49 7.34
C THR A 235 -13.38 -10.62 5.83
N ARG A 236 -13.05 -9.50 5.16
CA ARG A 236 -12.74 -9.45 3.73
C ARG A 236 -11.59 -10.40 3.37
N GLY A 237 -10.54 -10.37 4.19
CA GLY A 237 -9.32 -11.16 4.04
C GLY A 237 -8.70 -11.55 5.38
N ILE A 238 -7.37 -11.73 5.40
CA ILE A 238 -6.59 -12.10 6.59
C ILE A 238 -6.00 -10.89 7.33
N GLY A 239 -6.51 -9.70 7.02
CA GLY A 239 -6.11 -8.44 7.63
C GLY A 239 -4.69 -8.01 7.25
N GLY A 240 -4.03 -7.34 8.18
CA GLY A 240 -2.74 -6.69 8.00
C GLY A 240 -2.60 -5.60 9.06
N ILE A 241 -2.32 -4.37 8.67
CA ILE A 241 -2.37 -3.20 9.57
C ILE A 241 -3.37 -2.17 9.04
N PHE A 242 -4.04 -1.48 9.95
CA PHE A 242 -4.90 -0.34 9.64
C PHE A 242 -4.79 0.69 10.77
N PHE A 243 -4.65 1.96 10.41
CA PHE A 243 -4.65 3.09 11.32
C PHE A 243 -5.28 4.31 10.65
N ASP A 244 -5.89 5.15 11.48
CA ASP A 244 -6.52 6.42 11.10
C ASP A 244 -6.31 7.40 12.25
N ASP A 245 -6.44 8.70 11.98
CA ASP A 245 -6.33 9.75 13.00
C ASP A 245 -5.02 9.65 13.83
N LEU A 246 -3.90 9.25 13.20
CA LEU A 246 -2.61 9.11 13.88
C LEU A 246 -1.86 10.44 13.90
N ASP A 247 -1.92 11.15 15.02
CA ASP A 247 -1.46 12.53 15.24
C ASP A 247 -0.40 12.66 16.37
N SER A 248 0.10 11.54 16.88
CA SER A 248 1.01 11.48 18.03
C SER A 248 2.02 10.33 17.88
N PRO A 249 3.20 10.39 18.51
CA PRO A 249 3.67 11.42 19.47
C PRO A 249 4.13 12.74 18.85
N SER A 250 4.62 12.73 17.61
CA SER A 250 5.02 13.94 16.87
C SER A 250 4.91 13.70 15.37
N GLN A 251 4.79 14.78 14.58
CA GLN A 251 4.60 14.69 13.14
C GLN A 251 5.76 13.96 12.44
N GLU A 252 6.98 14.22 12.90
CA GLU A 252 8.19 13.59 12.38
C GLU A 252 8.26 12.09 12.69
N GLU A 253 7.90 11.69 13.91
CA GLU A 253 7.91 10.28 14.31
C GLU A 253 6.83 9.48 13.59
N VAL A 254 5.62 10.05 13.46
CA VAL A 254 4.55 9.41 12.69
C VAL A 254 4.92 9.31 11.22
N PHE A 255 5.54 10.34 10.63
CA PHE A 255 6.04 10.28 9.26
C PHE A 255 7.08 9.17 9.06
N LYS A 256 8.04 9.00 9.98
CA LYS A 256 9.02 7.90 9.94
C LYS A 256 8.36 6.53 10.02
N PHE A 257 7.30 6.40 10.82
CA PHE A 257 6.48 5.19 10.91
C PHE A 257 5.76 4.90 9.58
N VAL A 258 5.06 5.88 9.02
CA VAL A 258 4.38 5.77 7.72
C VAL A 258 5.36 5.44 6.61
N LYS A 259 6.53 6.09 6.57
CA LYS A 259 7.63 5.77 5.65
C LYS A 259 8.02 4.30 5.77
N SER A 260 8.20 3.79 6.99
CA SER A 260 8.58 2.40 7.22
C SER A 260 7.51 1.42 6.72
N CYS A 261 6.23 1.72 6.92
CA CYS A 261 5.12 0.91 6.42
C CYS A 261 4.98 0.98 4.89
N ALA A 262 5.17 2.16 4.28
CA ALA A 262 5.17 2.28 2.82
C ALA A 262 6.27 1.42 2.18
N LYS A 263 7.47 1.38 2.80
CA LYS A 263 8.59 0.53 2.37
C LYS A 263 8.31 -0.97 2.47
N THR A 264 7.28 -1.42 3.20
CA THR A 264 6.95 -2.85 3.28
C THR A 264 6.13 -3.37 2.11
N VAL A 265 5.47 -2.50 1.34
CA VAL A 265 4.48 -2.88 0.33
C VAL A 265 5.04 -3.90 -0.68
N VAL A 266 6.21 -3.64 -1.25
CA VAL A 266 6.88 -4.56 -2.19
C VAL A 266 7.32 -5.85 -1.48
N PRO A 267 8.14 -5.81 -0.42
CA PRO A 267 8.69 -7.04 0.19
C PRO A 267 7.63 -7.92 0.88
N CYS A 268 6.48 -7.38 1.31
CA CYS A 268 5.42 -8.20 1.88
C CYS A 268 4.53 -8.89 0.83
N TYR A 269 4.54 -8.44 -0.43
CA TYR A 269 3.63 -8.92 -1.47
C TYR A 269 4.33 -9.63 -2.64
N LEU A 270 5.39 -9.06 -3.21
CA LEU A 270 6.04 -9.62 -4.40
C LEU A 270 6.57 -11.06 -4.21
N PRO A 271 7.15 -11.45 -3.06
CA PRO A 271 7.55 -12.84 -2.87
C PRO A 271 6.38 -13.83 -2.96
N ILE A 272 5.19 -13.42 -2.48
CA ILE A 272 3.95 -14.22 -2.59
C ILE A 272 3.54 -14.34 -4.06
N VAL A 273 3.57 -13.23 -4.80
CA VAL A 273 3.28 -13.24 -6.25
C VAL A 273 4.21 -14.19 -6.99
N HIS A 274 5.51 -14.10 -6.75
CA HIS A 274 6.50 -14.98 -7.41
C HIS A 274 6.34 -16.45 -7.05
N LYS A 275 6.02 -16.76 -5.79
CA LYS A 275 5.78 -18.13 -5.32
C LYS A 275 4.63 -18.78 -6.10
N HIS A 276 3.53 -18.05 -6.26
CA HIS A 276 2.29 -18.58 -6.85
C HIS A 276 2.10 -18.26 -8.34
N LEU A 277 3.09 -17.61 -8.97
CA LEU A 277 3.00 -17.12 -10.34
C LEU A 277 2.67 -18.22 -11.36
N LYS A 278 3.25 -19.41 -11.17
CA LYS A 278 3.15 -20.55 -12.10
C LYS A 278 2.18 -21.64 -11.65
N ASP A 279 1.45 -21.41 -10.57
CA ASP A 279 0.54 -22.41 -10.03
C ASP A 279 -0.61 -22.65 -10.99
N SER A 280 -0.84 -23.92 -11.34
CA SER A 280 -2.02 -24.30 -12.09
C SER A 280 -3.26 -24.14 -11.22
N PHE A 281 -4.36 -23.71 -11.83
CA PHE A 281 -5.66 -23.65 -11.16
C PHE A 281 -6.76 -24.26 -12.03
N THR A 282 -7.75 -24.83 -11.37
CA THR A 282 -8.97 -25.39 -11.96
C THR A 282 -10.01 -24.31 -12.20
N GLN A 283 -11.01 -24.62 -13.03
CA GLN A 283 -12.16 -23.72 -13.21
C GLN A 283 -12.94 -23.50 -11.90
N GLU A 284 -12.96 -24.49 -11.01
CA GLU A 284 -13.65 -24.43 -9.73
C GLU A 284 -12.96 -23.44 -8.77
N GLU A 285 -11.63 -23.42 -8.74
CA GLU A 285 -10.85 -22.43 -8.00
C GLU A 285 -11.03 -21.03 -8.57
N LYS A 286 -11.11 -20.91 -9.90
CA LYS A 286 -11.37 -19.65 -10.58
C LYS A 286 -12.77 -19.12 -10.26
N ASP A 287 -13.77 -19.99 -10.23
CA ASP A 287 -15.14 -19.65 -9.85
C ASP A 287 -15.23 -19.24 -8.39
N TRP A 288 -14.49 -19.91 -7.49
CA TRP A 288 -14.40 -19.53 -6.09
C TRP A 288 -13.74 -18.15 -5.90
N GLN A 289 -12.70 -17.83 -6.67
CA GLN A 289 -12.14 -16.48 -6.71
C GLN A 289 -13.21 -15.43 -7.06
N GLN A 290 -14.13 -15.73 -7.99
CA GLN A 290 -15.19 -14.77 -8.34
C GLN A 290 -16.16 -14.52 -7.18
N VAL A 291 -16.47 -15.55 -6.39
CA VAL A 291 -17.29 -15.42 -5.17
C VAL A 291 -16.57 -14.58 -4.12
N ARG A 292 -15.28 -14.85 -3.87
CA ARG A 292 -14.47 -14.03 -2.93
C ARG A 292 -14.32 -12.58 -3.39
N ARG A 293 -14.21 -12.34 -4.70
CA ARG A 293 -14.27 -11.00 -5.30
C ARG A 293 -15.64 -10.33 -5.11
N GLY A 294 -16.73 -11.10 -5.12
CA GLY A 294 -18.07 -10.61 -4.74
C GLY A 294 -18.08 -10.04 -3.32
N ARG A 295 -17.46 -10.73 -2.35
CA ARG A 295 -17.29 -10.22 -0.98
C ARG A 295 -16.46 -8.93 -0.92
N TYR A 296 -15.45 -8.81 -1.76
CA TYR A 296 -14.66 -7.59 -1.88
C TYR A 296 -15.52 -6.41 -2.36
N VAL A 297 -16.34 -6.62 -3.39
CA VAL A 297 -17.30 -5.63 -3.91
C VAL A 297 -18.33 -5.25 -2.84
N GLU A 298 -18.91 -6.22 -2.14
CA GLU A 298 -19.86 -5.99 -1.03
C GLU A 298 -19.25 -5.08 0.03
N PHE A 299 -18.02 -5.34 0.45
CA PHE A 299 -17.36 -4.51 1.45
C PHE A 299 -17.18 -3.08 0.94
N ASN A 300 -16.63 -2.90 -0.26
CA ASN A 300 -16.33 -1.59 -0.81
C ASN A 300 -17.60 -0.73 -1.00
N LEU A 301 -18.70 -1.32 -1.46
CA LEU A 301 -19.93 -0.57 -1.69
C LEU A 301 -20.73 -0.32 -0.40
N VAL A 302 -20.69 -1.24 0.58
CA VAL A 302 -21.57 -1.16 1.76
C VAL A 302 -20.86 -0.59 2.99
N TYR A 303 -19.55 -0.74 3.13
CA TYR A 303 -18.85 -0.43 4.38
C TYR A 303 -17.65 0.51 4.22
N ASP A 304 -16.96 0.49 3.09
CA ASP A 304 -15.75 1.31 2.94
C ASP A 304 -16.07 2.82 2.99
N ARG A 305 -15.46 3.50 3.97
CA ARG A 305 -15.67 4.94 4.20
C ARG A 305 -15.17 5.75 3.01
N GLY A 306 -14.05 5.37 2.42
CA GLY A 306 -13.45 6.09 1.29
C GLY A 306 -14.35 6.08 0.06
N VAL A 307 -14.88 4.91 -0.32
CA VAL A 307 -15.81 4.78 -1.45
C VAL A 307 -17.10 5.53 -1.21
N LYS A 308 -17.71 5.41 -0.02
CA LYS A 308 -18.95 6.16 0.30
C LYS A 308 -18.76 7.67 0.25
N PHE A 309 -17.70 8.17 0.87
CA PHE A 309 -17.41 9.60 0.87
C PHE A 309 -17.13 10.12 -0.54
N GLY A 310 -16.33 9.38 -1.32
CA GLY A 310 -16.03 9.73 -2.70
C GLY A 310 -17.28 9.81 -3.58
N LEU A 311 -18.17 8.81 -3.50
CA LEU A 311 -19.42 8.78 -4.28
C LEU A 311 -20.43 9.84 -3.84
N ALA A 312 -20.42 10.24 -2.56
CA ALA A 312 -21.28 11.30 -2.03
C ALA A 312 -20.75 12.72 -2.33
N THR A 313 -19.47 12.86 -2.68
CA THR A 313 -18.84 14.16 -2.95
C THR A 313 -19.11 14.61 -4.39
N PRO A 314 -19.79 15.75 -4.62
CA PRO A 314 -20.03 16.26 -5.96
C PRO A 314 -18.75 16.48 -6.76
N GLY A 315 -18.79 16.18 -8.06
CA GLY A 315 -17.65 16.36 -8.95
C GLY A 315 -16.58 15.27 -8.84
N SER A 316 -16.64 14.36 -7.85
CA SER A 316 -15.76 13.19 -7.73
C SER A 316 -15.65 12.35 -9.00
N ARG A 317 -14.44 11.83 -9.28
CA ARG A 317 -14.15 11.04 -10.48
C ARG A 317 -14.55 9.62 -10.12
N ILE A 318 -15.77 9.29 -10.50
CA ILE A 318 -16.42 8.02 -10.15
C ILE A 318 -15.54 6.85 -10.58
N GLU A 319 -14.89 6.95 -11.73
CA GLU A 319 -13.97 5.93 -12.24
C GLU A 319 -12.81 5.69 -11.27
N SER A 320 -12.19 6.76 -10.71
CA SER A 320 -11.11 6.65 -9.73
C SER A 320 -11.54 6.01 -8.42
N ILE A 321 -12.78 6.25 -7.98
CA ILE A 321 -13.33 5.65 -6.74
C ILE A 321 -13.63 4.17 -6.94
N LEU A 322 -14.22 3.83 -8.08
CA LEU A 322 -14.62 2.46 -8.41
C LEU A 322 -13.48 1.62 -8.99
N MET A 323 -12.29 2.20 -9.19
CA MET A 323 -11.08 1.46 -9.60
C MET A 323 -10.70 0.33 -8.64
N SER A 324 -11.11 0.43 -7.37
CA SER A 324 -10.93 -0.62 -6.37
C SER A 324 -11.73 -1.88 -6.64
N LEU A 325 -12.68 -1.86 -7.57
CA LEU A 325 -13.50 -3.01 -7.92
C LEU A 325 -12.74 -3.98 -8.84
N PRO A 326 -12.89 -5.30 -8.65
CA PRO A 326 -12.34 -6.28 -9.56
C PRO A 326 -13.05 -6.23 -10.92
N LEU A 327 -12.33 -6.59 -11.99
CA LEU A 327 -12.87 -6.63 -13.36
C LEU A 327 -14.11 -7.52 -13.48
N THR A 328 -14.15 -8.61 -12.71
CA THR A 328 -15.26 -9.55 -12.65
C THR A 328 -15.48 -10.02 -11.22
N ALA A 329 -16.73 -10.22 -10.85
CA ALA A 329 -17.15 -10.82 -9.59
C ALA A 329 -18.43 -11.64 -9.82
N ARG A 330 -18.73 -12.58 -8.92
CA ARG A 330 -19.94 -13.40 -8.97
C ARG A 330 -20.57 -13.45 -7.59
N GLU A 331 -21.90 -13.31 -7.54
CA GLU A 331 -22.69 -13.62 -6.34
C GLU A 331 -23.29 -15.03 -6.48
N ARG A 332 -23.31 -15.80 -5.39
CA ARG A 332 -23.86 -17.16 -5.36
C ARG A 332 -24.69 -17.36 -4.10
N GLU A 333 -25.76 -18.15 -4.22
CA GLU A 333 -26.67 -18.47 -3.13
C GLU A 333 -26.00 -19.33 -2.03
N ARG A 334 -26.30 -19.01 -0.75
CA ARG A 334 -25.58 -19.49 0.45
C ARG A 334 -25.58 -21.02 0.65
N GLU A 335 -26.60 -21.75 0.22
CA GLU A 335 -26.69 -23.20 0.47
C GLU A 335 -25.54 -24.00 -0.16
N ARG A 336 -24.95 -23.50 -1.25
CA ARG A 336 -23.84 -24.15 -1.96
C ARG A 336 -22.45 -23.72 -1.50
N GLU A 337 -22.35 -22.81 -0.52
CA GLU A 337 -21.06 -22.30 0.00
C GLU A 337 -20.57 -23.06 1.24
N ARG A 338 -21.48 -23.67 2.02
CA ARG A 338 -21.16 -24.38 3.28
C ARG A 338 -20.34 -25.66 3.08
N GLU A 339 -20.39 -26.28 1.91
CA GLU A 339 -19.64 -27.52 1.61
C GLU A 339 -18.14 -27.28 1.36
N ARG A 340 -17.69 -26.01 1.26
CA ARG A 340 -16.33 -25.65 0.82
C ARG A 340 -15.52 -24.79 1.80
N ARG A 341 -16.15 -24.27 2.87
CA ARG A 341 -15.45 -23.63 3.99
C ARG A 341 -14.89 -24.70 4.91
#